data_AF-A0AAV5SA36-F1
#
_entry.id   AF-A0AAV5SA36-F1
#
_cell.length_a   1.000
_cell.length_b   1.000
_cell.length_c   1.000
_cell.angle_alpha   90.00
_cell.angle_beta   90.00
_cell.angle_gamma   90.00
#
_symmetry.space_group_name_H-M   'P 1'
#
loop_
_entity.id
_entity.type
_entity.pdbx_description
1 polymer ?
#
loop_
_entity_poly.entity_id
_entity_poly.type
_entity_poly.pdbx_seq_one_letter_code
_entity_poly.pdbx_strand_id
1 'polypeptide(L)'
;LQCVLLLPLYCHCKLITVDTSRGAVQGFDWDFGSDKSQRYYGYGQMFLGIPFAKPPLGENRFTLPEPICRYNDEGVTHNATYYRPRCWQTLFDNWQPPRGMDEDCLYLNVLTPNVRGKYPVMVYIHGGTFTTGGADIYHWKGAIRNLVSRGVIVVTFQFRLGAIGFFTTFTDNFSPNRGLYDQILALRWVNEEITNFGGDASRITLFGQSTGAASVSNLSLSPLARGLFHQLIQTSGSAMLSLEVIQDPRGSISQDRARQTDGKDWNAAIDGALLPDYPKKLAETRPRYPVMIGDMLEEFA
;
A
#
# COMPACT_ATOMS: atom_id res chain seq x y z
N LEU A 1 19.25 -3.43 56.99
CA LEU A 1 18.35 -3.34 55.84
C LEU A 1 19.03 -2.55 54.73
N GLN A 2 19.53 -3.23 53.69
CA GLN A 2 20.03 -2.57 52.49
C GLN A 2 18.83 -2.27 51.58
N CYS A 3 18.47 -0.99 51.47
CA CYS A 3 17.53 -0.52 50.46
C CYS A 3 18.17 -0.66 49.08
N VAL A 4 17.80 -1.70 48.35
CA VAL A 4 18.07 -1.82 46.92
C VAL A 4 17.17 -0.78 46.23
N LEU A 5 17.77 0.33 45.82
CA LEU A 5 17.17 1.31 44.91
C LEU A 5 16.94 0.62 43.56
N LEU A 6 15.73 0.10 43.35
CA LEU A 6 15.23 -0.28 42.03
C LEU A 6 15.03 1.01 41.23
N LEU A 7 16.06 1.42 40.49
CA LEU A 7 15.92 2.42 39.44
C LEU A 7 14.95 1.84 38.39
N PRO A 8 13.84 2.53 38.07
CA PRO A 8 12.99 2.11 36.97
C PRO A 8 13.82 2.13 35.69
N LEU A 9 13.87 1.00 34.98
CA LEU A 9 14.35 0.91 33.61
C LEU A 9 13.47 1.82 32.74
N TYR A 10 13.84 3.10 32.65
CA TYR A 10 13.20 4.04 31.75
C TYR A 10 13.51 3.60 30.32
N CYS A 11 12.58 2.91 29.67
CA CYS A 11 12.58 2.77 28.22
C CYS A 11 12.46 4.17 27.62
N HIS A 12 13.58 4.76 27.19
CA HIS A 12 13.61 6.08 26.56
C HIS A 12 13.14 5.93 25.11
N CYS A 13 11.84 6.12 24.89
CA CYS A 13 11.28 6.35 23.56
C CYS A 13 11.69 7.76 23.13
N LYS A 14 12.59 7.88 22.16
CA LYS A 14 13.07 9.16 21.63
C LYS A 14 12.25 9.54 20.40
N LEU A 15 11.78 10.79 20.37
CA LEU A 15 11.13 11.35 19.18
C LEU A 15 12.19 11.57 18.08
N ILE A 16 11.82 11.20 16.85
CA ILE A 16 12.67 11.34 15.66
C ILE A 16 11.90 12.16 14.65
N THR A 17 12.53 13.18 14.08
CA THR A 17 11.95 13.99 13.01
C THR A 17 12.68 13.73 11.70
N VAL A 18 11.93 13.55 10.62
CA VAL A 18 12.41 13.37 9.26
C VAL A 18 11.77 14.43 8.37
N ASP A 19 12.60 15.15 7.62
CA ASP A 19 12.12 16.10 6.62
C ASP A 19 11.83 15.36 5.30
N THR A 20 10.62 15.56 4.78
CA THR A 20 10.17 15.03 3.48
C THR A 20 9.91 16.21 2.53
N SER A 21 9.74 15.96 1.24
CA SER A 21 9.38 17.04 0.30
C SER A 21 8.03 17.70 0.62
N ARG A 22 7.19 17.03 1.42
CA ARG A 22 5.83 17.44 1.82
C ARG A 22 5.76 18.08 3.21
N GLY A 23 6.90 18.17 3.91
CA GLY A 23 7.00 18.70 5.28
C GLY A 23 7.64 17.70 6.26
N ALA A 24 7.91 18.18 7.47
CA ALA A 24 8.53 17.37 8.52
C ALA A 24 7.53 16.36 9.12
N VAL A 25 8.01 15.16 9.44
CA VAL A 25 7.25 14.09 10.08
C VAL A 25 7.95 13.68 11.37
N GLN A 26 7.21 13.60 12.47
CA GLN A 26 7.69 13.13 13.75
C GLN A 26 7.24 11.70 14.03
N GLY A 27 8.21 10.80 14.16
CA GLY A 27 8.06 9.44 14.65
C GLY A 27 8.76 9.24 15.99
N PHE A 28 9.05 7.99 16.32
CA PHE A 28 9.71 7.60 17.56
C PHE A 28 10.58 6.35 17.38
N ASP A 29 11.52 6.09 18.28
CA ASP A 29 12.24 4.83 18.33
C ASP A 29 11.82 3.92 19.48
N TRP A 30 12.21 2.66 19.38
CA TRP A 30 11.99 1.68 20.42
C TRP A 30 13.06 0.60 20.37
N ASP A 31 13.63 0.31 21.55
CA ASP A 31 14.58 -0.78 21.75
C ASP A 31 13.95 -1.85 22.65
N PHE A 32 13.73 -3.05 22.11
CA PHE A 32 13.31 -4.23 22.88
C PHE A 32 14.49 -5.00 23.49
N GLY A 33 15.73 -4.57 23.25
CA GLY A 33 16.94 -5.28 23.63
C GLY A 33 17.24 -6.48 22.72
N SER A 34 18.32 -7.19 22.99
CA SER A 34 18.82 -8.29 22.13
C SER A 34 18.41 -9.69 22.58
N ASP A 35 17.62 -9.83 23.65
CA ASP A 35 17.21 -11.12 24.20
C ASP A 35 16.18 -11.82 23.31
N LYS A 36 16.63 -12.82 22.54
CA LYS A 36 15.79 -13.59 21.61
C LYS A 36 14.77 -14.51 22.30
N SER A 37 14.87 -14.71 23.61
CA SER A 37 13.85 -15.45 24.38
C SER A 37 12.58 -14.62 24.60
N GLN A 38 12.67 -13.29 24.52
CA GLN A 38 11.52 -12.40 24.63
C GLN A 38 10.64 -12.46 23.38
N ARG A 39 9.33 -12.20 23.58
CA ARG A 39 8.36 -12.16 22.48
C ARG A 39 8.74 -11.15 21.39
N TYR A 40 9.27 -10.00 21.79
CA TYR A 40 9.80 -8.96 20.90
C TYR A 40 11.24 -8.66 21.34
N TYR A 41 12.12 -8.50 20.36
CA TYR A 41 13.51 -8.11 20.53
C TYR A 41 13.92 -7.26 19.32
N GLY A 42 15.02 -6.52 19.47
CA GLY A 42 15.60 -5.65 18.46
C GLY A 42 15.16 -4.20 18.56
N TYR A 43 15.76 -3.38 17.69
CA TYR A 43 15.59 -1.93 17.62
C TYR A 43 14.95 -1.52 16.29
N GLY A 44 14.18 -0.43 16.32
CA GLY A 44 13.67 0.23 15.11
C GLY A 44 13.14 1.64 15.39
N GLN A 45 12.95 2.39 14.31
CA GLN A 45 12.39 3.74 14.27
C GLN A 45 11.08 3.71 13.46
N MET A 46 10.03 4.29 14.02
CA MET A 46 8.65 4.15 13.54
C MET A 46 8.06 5.51 13.20
N PHE A 47 7.46 5.57 12.03
CA PHE A 47 6.63 6.67 11.59
C PHE A 47 5.29 6.07 11.16
N LEU A 48 4.29 6.20 12.03
CA LEU A 48 2.98 5.58 11.88
C LEU A 48 1.97 6.65 11.50
N GLY A 49 1.28 6.49 10.37
CA GLY A 49 0.20 7.40 9.99
C GLY A 49 0.64 8.64 9.19
N ILE A 50 1.52 8.46 8.21
CA ILE A 50 1.92 9.51 7.26
C ILE A 50 0.89 9.55 6.11
N PRO A 51 0.24 10.69 5.83
CA PRO A 51 -0.70 10.79 4.72
C PRO A 51 0.05 10.76 3.38
N PHE A 52 -0.42 9.95 2.43
CA PHE A 52 0.14 9.92 1.07
C PHE A 52 -0.82 10.51 0.02
N ALA A 53 -2.07 10.75 0.40
CA ALA A 53 -3.11 11.32 -0.45
C ALA A 53 -3.95 12.34 0.33
N LYS A 54 -4.71 13.16 -0.40
CA LYS A 54 -5.78 13.96 0.22
C LYS A 54 -6.87 13.04 0.80
N PRO A 55 -7.53 13.42 1.91
CA PRO A 55 -8.63 12.64 2.46
C PRO A 55 -9.75 12.44 1.42
N PRO A 56 -10.19 11.20 1.15
CA PRO A 56 -11.23 10.91 0.17
C PRO A 56 -12.63 11.14 0.80
N LEU A 57 -12.87 12.34 1.32
CA LEU A 57 -14.09 12.73 2.01
C LEU A 57 -15.01 13.57 1.11
N GLY A 58 -16.31 13.54 1.40
CA GLY A 58 -17.29 14.39 0.72
C GLY A 58 -17.29 14.17 -0.79
N GLU A 59 -17.06 15.24 -1.55
CA GLU A 59 -16.99 15.21 -3.03
C GLU A 59 -15.86 14.29 -3.54
N ASN A 60 -14.81 14.06 -2.75
CA ASN A 60 -13.68 13.22 -3.14
C ASN A 60 -13.94 11.71 -2.94
N ARG A 61 -15.03 11.30 -2.27
CA ARG A 61 -15.28 9.91 -1.85
C ARG A 61 -15.13 8.88 -2.98
N PHE A 62 -15.70 9.17 -4.15
CA PHE A 62 -15.70 8.26 -5.30
C PHE A 62 -14.80 8.74 -6.45
N THR A 63 -13.87 9.65 -6.15
CA THR A 63 -12.88 10.15 -7.12
C THR A 63 -11.57 9.36 -7.02
N LEU A 64 -10.72 9.47 -8.05
CA LEU A 64 -9.35 8.99 -7.98
C LEU A 64 -8.58 9.71 -6.86
N PRO A 65 -7.65 9.05 -6.16
CA PRO A 65 -6.91 9.69 -5.08
C PRO A 65 -6.00 10.78 -5.63
N GLU A 66 -5.95 11.90 -4.93
CA GLU A 66 -5.06 13.01 -5.27
C GLU A 66 -3.83 13.01 -4.35
N PRO A 67 -2.62 13.26 -4.88
CA PRO A 67 -1.43 13.43 -4.06
C PRO A 67 -1.62 14.58 -3.06
N ILE A 68 -1.12 14.39 -1.85
CA ILE A 68 -0.94 15.48 -0.89
C ILE A 68 0.39 16.19 -1.17
N CYS A 69 0.32 17.50 -1.41
CA CYS A 69 1.51 18.31 -1.68
C CYS A 69 2.22 18.79 -0.40
N ARG A 70 1.47 18.97 0.69
CA ARG A 70 1.98 19.39 2.00
C ARG A 70 1.14 18.76 3.11
N TYR A 71 1.78 18.34 4.20
CA TYR A 71 1.07 17.76 5.35
C TYR A 71 0.27 18.80 6.14
N ASN A 72 0.71 20.05 6.12
CA ASN A 72 0.01 21.18 6.70
C ASN A 72 0.50 22.48 6.06
N ASP A 73 -0.34 23.51 6.11
CA ASP A 73 -0.04 24.80 5.51
C ASP A 73 0.86 25.69 6.40
N GLU A 74 0.97 25.34 7.68
CA GLU A 74 1.66 26.14 8.71
C GLU A 74 3.13 25.73 8.95
N GLY A 75 3.64 24.73 8.23
CA GLY A 75 5.00 24.20 8.44
C GLY A 75 5.20 23.46 9.76
N VAL A 76 4.11 23.10 10.43
CA VAL A 76 4.08 22.28 11.65
C VAL A 76 4.60 20.87 11.34
N THR A 77 5.28 20.24 12.28
CA THR A 77 5.70 18.84 12.11
C THR A 77 4.49 17.91 12.19
N HIS A 78 4.26 17.09 11.17
CA HIS A 78 3.18 16.11 11.16
C HIS A 78 3.45 15.02 12.19
N ASN A 79 2.48 14.76 13.07
CA ASN A 79 2.60 13.72 14.08
C ASN A 79 2.31 12.34 13.47
N ALA A 80 3.36 11.52 13.36
CA ALA A 80 3.31 10.13 12.91
C ALA A 80 3.76 9.15 14.02
N THR A 81 3.24 9.34 15.24
CA THR A 81 3.58 8.47 16.39
C THR A 81 2.54 7.37 16.66
N TYR A 82 1.44 7.31 15.90
CA TYR A 82 0.36 6.34 16.10
C TYR A 82 -0.31 5.95 14.78
N TYR A 83 -0.84 4.72 14.71
CA TYR A 83 -1.60 4.27 13.55
C TYR A 83 -2.84 5.13 13.33
N ARG A 84 -3.07 5.47 12.07
CA ARG A 84 -4.30 6.12 11.61
C ARG A 84 -5.41 5.09 11.39
N PRO A 85 -6.68 5.51 11.30
CA PRO A 85 -7.79 4.58 11.12
C PRO A 85 -7.60 3.64 9.92
N ARG A 86 -8.19 2.45 10.01
CA ARG A 86 -8.37 1.60 8.83
C ARG A 86 -9.40 2.23 7.90
N CYS A 87 -9.34 1.89 6.61
CA CYS A 87 -10.41 2.25 5.71
C CYS A 87 -11.72 1.58 6.13
N TRP A 88 -12.83 2.30 5.95
CA TRP A 88 -14.18 1.82 6.22
C TRP A 88 -14.42 0.45 5.59
N GLN A 89 -14.90 -0.49 6.41
CA GLN A 89 -15.20 -1.86 6.03
C GLN A 89 -16.24 -2.43 6.99
N THR A 90 -17.08 -3.32 6.50
CA THR A 90 -17.99 -4.09 7.32
C THR A 90 -17.27 -5.36 7.77
N LEU A 91 -17.11 -5.56 9.08
CA LEU A 91 -16.74 -6.86 9.61
C LEU A 91 -17.94 -7.81 9.48
N PHE A 92 -17.68 -9.09 9.23
CA PHE A 92 -18.69 -10.14 9.17
C PHE A 92 -19.73 -9.99 10.30
N ASP A 93 -21.00 -9.87 9.90
CA ASP A 93 -22.28 -10.00 10.64
C ASP A 93 -22.61 -9.18 11.89
N ASN A 94 -21.72 -8.35 12.46
CA ASN A 94 -22.03 -7.81 13.79
C ASN A 94 -22.65 -6.40 13.85
N TRP A 95 -22.84 -5.67 12.75
CA TRP A 95 -23.48 -4.33 12.70
C TRP A 95 -23.00 -3.32 13.76
N GLN A 96 -21.86 -3.57 14.43
CA GLN A 96 -21.29 -2.67 15.42
C GLN A 96 -20.56 -1.56 14.67
N PRO A 97 -20.66 -0.30 15.13
CA PRO A 97 -19.89 0.79 14.55
C PRO A 97 -18.41 0.39 14.62
N PRO A 98 -17.73 0.30 13.47
CA PRO A 98 -16.38 -0.22 13.46
C PRO A 98 -15.45 0.70 14.25
N ARG A 99 -14.95 0.23 15.40
CA ARG A 99 -13.96 0.98 16.18
C ARG A 99 -12.66 1.06 15.39
N GLY A 100 -12.14 2.28 15.21
CA GLY A 100 -10.85 2.52 14.54
C GLY A 100 -10.90 2.48 13.01
N MET A 101 -12.06 2.74 12.40
CA MET A 101 -12.20 2.88 10.95
C MET A 101 -12.74 4.25 10.57
N ASP A 102 -12.30 4.77 9.42
CA ASP A 102 -12.70 6.07 8.89
C ASP A 102 -12.63 6.07 7.34
N GLU A 103 -13.28 7.01 6.67
CA GLU A 103 -13.03 7.30 5.25
C GLU A 103 -11.73 8.08 5.06
N ASP A 104 -11.33 8.90 6.04
CA ASP A 104 -9.97 9.47 6.10
C ASP A 104 -8.98 8.40 6.55
N CYS A 105 -8.57 7.56 5.60
CA CYS A 105 -7.76 6.38 5.86
C CYS A 105 -6.50 6.27 5.00
N LEU A 106 -6.22 7.19 4.07
CA LEU A 106 -5.12 7.08 3.11
C LEU A 106 -3.76 7.46 3.72
N TYR A 107 -3.31 6.60 4.63
CA TYR A 107 -2.07 6.74 5.39
C TYR A 107 -1.16 5.51 5.20
N LEU A 108 0.14 5.75 5.34
CA LEU A 108 1.17 4.72 5.38
C LEU A 108 2.01 4.80 6.65
N ASN A 109 2.76 3.74 6.90
CA ASN A 109 3.66 3.59 8.02
C ASN A 109 5.04 3.18 7.51
N VAL A 110 6.09 3.82 8.00
CA VAL A 110 7.48 3.48 7.70
C VAL A 110 8.15 2.97 8.97
N LEU A 111 8.73 1.78 8.89
CA LEU A 111 9.48 1.13 9.95
C LEU A 111 10.91 0.92 9.46
N THR A 112 11.87 1.64 10.05
CA THR A 112 13.25 1.67 9.57
C THR A 112 14.24 1.27 10.66
N PRO A 113 15.34 0.56 10.34
CA PRO A 113 16.39 0.28 11.32
C PRO A 113 17.06 1.58 11.79
N ASN A 114 17.24 2.52 10.86
CA ASN A 114 17.82 3.84 11.12
C ASN A 114 17.56 4.78 9.93
N VAL A 115 17.10 6.01 10.16
CA VAL A 115 16.86 7.01 9.11
C VAL A 115 18.11 7.45 8.33
N ARG A 116 19.31 7.16 8.83
CA ARG A 116 20.59 7.50 8.17
C ARG A 116 21.21 6.35 7.37
N GLY A 117 20.49 5.25 7.21
CA GLY A 117 20.97 4.07 6.49
C GLY A 117 20.78 4.13 4.98
N LYS A 118 21.02 2.99 4.33
CA LYS A 118 20.67 2.72 2.93
C LYS A 118 20.19 1.27 2.81
N TYR A 119 18.97 1.04 3.28
CA TYR A 119 18.40 -0.29 3.44
C TYR A 119 17.49 -0.67 2.26
N PRO A 120 17.42 -1.97 1.89
CA PRO A 120 16.34 -2.45 1.03
C PRO A 120 14.98 -2.16 1.67
N VAL A 121 13.99 -1.92 0.83
CA VAL A 121 12.64 -1.52 1.24
C VAL A 121 11.65 -2.60 0.86
N MET A 122 10.88 -3.10 1.83
CA MET A 122 9.77 -4.01 1.61
C MET A 122 8.45 -3.27 1.82
N VAL A 123 7.63 -3.15 0.76
CA VAL A 123 6.33 -2.48 0.81
C VAL A 123 5.23 -3.53 0.84
N TYR A 124 4.46 -3.58 1.92
CA TYR A 124 3.43 -4.58 2.15
C TYR A 124 2.03 -4.10 1.77
N ILE A 125 1.35 -4.88 0.94
CA ILE A 125 -0.08 -4.72 0.64
C ILE A 125 -0.88 -5.78 1.41
N HIS A 126 -1.78 -5.33 2.28
CA HIS A 126 -2.59 -6.24 3.09
C HIS A 126 -3.65 -6.97 2.25
N GLY A 127 -3.98 -8.19 2.68
CA GLY A 127 -5.11 -8.96 2.16
C GLY A 127 -6.46 -8.51 2.73
N GLY A 128 -7.50 -9.29 2.46
CA GLY A 128 -8.86 -9.08 2.99
C GLY A 128 -9.94 -8.91 1.91
N THR A 129 -9.87 -9.71 0.84
CA THR A 129 -10.91 -9.79 -0.22
C THR A 129 -11.27 -8.44 -0.87
N PHE A 130 -10.39 -7.44 -0.79
CA PHE A 130 -10.67 -6.04 -1.16
C PHE A 130 -11.83 -5.37 -0.39
N THR A 131 -12.38 -6.04 0.62
CA THR A 131 -13.53 -5.56 1.42
C THR A 131 -13.18 -5.34 2.88
N THR A 132 -12.10 -5.95 3.37
CA THR A 132 -11.61 -5.89 4.74
C THR A 132 -10.07 -5.81 4.77
N GLY A 133 -9.50 -5.64 5.97
CA GLY A 133 -8.05 -5.65 6.21
C GLY A 133 -7.54 -4.37 6.84
N GLY A 134 -6.23 -4.25 7.01
CA GLY A 134 -5.63 -3.04 7.56
C GLY A 134 -4.13 -3.17 7.81
N ALA A 135 -3.41 -2.09 7.57
CA ALA A 135 -1.96 -1.99 7.78
C ALA A 135 -1.54 -2.13 9.26
N ASP A 136 -2.40 -1.73 10.20
CA ASP A 136 -2.17 -1.79 11.65
C ASP A 136 -2.23 -3.21 12.22
N ILE A 137 -2.88 -4.15 11.51
CA ILE A 137 -2.87 -5.58 11.85
C ILE A 137 -1.42 -6.11 11.90
N TYR A 138 -0.56 -5.57 11.03
CA TYR A 138 0.86 -5.89 10.92
C TYR A 138 1.68 -5.00 11.84
N HIS A 139 1.42 -5.14 13.14
CA HIS A 139 1.91 -4.24 14.17
C HIS A 139 3.45 -4.11 14.19
N TRP A 140 3.93 -2.88 14.41
CA TRP A 140 5.33 -2.49 14.34
C TRP A 140 6.28 -3.35 15.17
N LYS A 141 5.85 -3.79 16.36
CA LYS A 141 6.62 -4.70 17.23
C LYS A 141 7.00 -6.01 16.53
N GLY A 142 6.06 -6.60 15.78
CA GLY A 142 6.29 -7.79 15.00
C GLY A 142 7.19 -7.52 13.80
N ALA A 143 6.99 -6.38 13.12
CA ALA A 143 7.85 -5.97 12.02
C ALA A 143 9.30 -5.75 12.47
N ILE A 144 9.54 -5.16 13.65
CA ILE A 144 10.88 -4.98 14.21
C ILE A 144 11.59 -6.31 14.35
N ARG A 145 10.99 -7.21 15.13
CA ARG A 145 11.56 -8.52 15.45
C ARG A 145 11.90 -9.31 14.18
N ASN A 146 11.01 -9.30 13.20
CA ASN A 146 11.10 -10.22 12.07
C ASN A 146 11.91 -9.64 10.90
N LEU A 147 11.84 -8.33 10.65
CA LEU A 147 12.37 -7.69 9.43
C LEU A 147 13.28 -6.50 9.75
N VAL A 148 12.83 -5.51 10.52
CA VAL A 148 13.57 -4.25 10.68
C VAL A 148 14.92 -4.47 11.37
N SER A 149 14.96 -5.29 12.41
CA SER A 149 16.23 -5.62 13.09
C SER A 149 17.19 -6.45 12.24
N ARG A 150 16.79 -6.86 11.03
CA ARG A 150 17.64 -7.52 10.02
C ARG A 150 18.11 -6.56 8.92
N GLY A 151 17.94 -5.26 9.09
CA GLY A 151 18.43 -4.25 8.16
C GLY A 151 17.54 -4.05 6.94
N VAL A 152 16.22 -4.13 7.11
CA VAL A 152 15.22 -3.94 6.06
C VAL A 152 14.22 -2.88 6.49
N ILE A 153 13.88 -1.93 5.61
CA ILE A 153 12.76 -1.03 5.86
C ILE A 153 11.47 -1.76 5.51
N VAL A 154 10.47 -1.65 6.37
CA VAL A 154 9.12 -2.12 6.08
C VAL A 154 8.20 -0.92 5.93
N VAL A 155 7.45 -0.88 4.83
CA VAL A 155 6.37 0.08 4.63
C VAL A 155 5.05 -0.68 4.60
N THR A 156 4.06 -0.25 5.38
CA THR A 156 2.68 -0.76 5.32
C THR A 156 1.75 0.40 5.04
N PHE A 157 0.66 0.20 4.32
CA PHE A 157 -0.25 1.29 3.99
C PHE A 157 -1.68 0.82 3.81
N GLN A 158 -2.61 1.76 3.95
CA GLN A 158 -4.03 1.55 3.74
C GLN A 158 -4.44 1.91 2.31
N PHE A 159 -5.48 1.28 1.79
CA PHE A 159 -6.13 1.65 0.54
C PHE A 159 -7.64 1.46 0.69
N ARG A 160 -8.46 2.21 -0.07
CA ARG A 160 -9.92 2.12 0.04
C ARG A 160 -10.43 0.73 -0.29
N LEU A 161 -11.41 0.27 0.49
CA LEU A 161 -12.00 -1.07 0.43
C LEU A 161 -13.47 -1.02 0.00
N GLY A 162 -14.03 -2.17 -0.34
CA GLY A 162 -15.44 -2.36 -0.66
C GLY A 162 -15.94 -1.43 -1.76
N ALA A 163 -17.17 -0.96 -1.61
CA ALA A 163 -17.80 -0.06 -2.58
C ALA A 163 -17.01 1.25 -2.73
N ILE A 164 -16.45 1.80 -1.65
CA ILE A 164 -15.70 3.06 -1.70
C ILE A 164 -14.47 2.91 -2.59
N GLY A 165 -13.74 1.79 -2.48
CA GLY A 165 -12.55 1.52 -3.29
C GLY A 165 -12.82 1.01 -4.71
N PHE A 166 -13.92 0.27 -4.94
CA PHE A 166 -14.06 -0.55 -6.15
C PHE A 166 -15.42 -0.47 -6.86
N PHE A 167 -16.45 0.18 -6.29
CA PHE A 167 -17.71 0.38 -7.00
C PHE A 167 -17.51 1.24 -8.25
N THR A 168 -18.12 0.87 -9.36
CA THR A 168 -18.01 1.65 -10.60
C THR A 168 -19.30 1.57 -11.41
N THR A 169 -19.64 2.67 -12.05
CA THR A 169 -20.64 2.73 -13.13
C THR A 169 -19.96 2.76 -14.51
N PHE A 170 -18.63 2.60 -14.56
CA PHE A 170 -17.79 2.73 -15.76
C PHE A 170 -17.93 4.10 -16.45
N THR A 171 -18.12 5.16 -15.66
CA THR A 171 -18.19 6.57 -16.09
C THR A 171 -17.17 7.41 -15.32
N ASP A 172 -16.89 8.64 -15.77
CA ASP A 172 -15.96 9.57 -15.08
C ASP A 172 -16.27 9.79 -13.61
N ASN A 173 -17.56 9.92 -13.30
CA ASN A 173 -18.01 10.23 -11.95
C ASN A 173 -17.79 9.08 -10.94
N PHE A 174 -17.57 7.85 -11.42
CA PHE A 174 -17.35 6.66 -10.58
C PHE A 174 -16.29 5.75 -11.21
N SER A 175 -15.08 6.27 -11.33
CA SER A 175 -13.96 5.55 -11.95
C SER A 175 -13.65 4.23 -11.23
N PRO A 176 -13.42 3.13 -11.95
CA PRO A 176 -13.06 1.83 -11.38
C PRO A 176 -11.75 1.84 -10.58
N ASN A 177 -11.62 0.87 -9.66
CA ASN A 177 -10.43 0.56 -8.84
C ASN A 177 -9.62 1.74 -8.32
N ARG A 178 -10.33 2.68 -7.72
CA ARG A 178 -9.78 3.72 -6.85
C ARG A 178 -8.84 3.13 -5.79
N GLY A 179 -9.19 1.98 -5.22
CA GLY A 179 -8.34 1.26 -4.26
C GLY A 179 -6.97 0.82 -4.82
N LEU A 180 -6.84 0.59 -6.14
CA LEU A 180 -5.53 0.32 -6.76
C LEU A 180 -4.78 1.59 -7.11
N TYR A 181 -5.50 2.66 -7.48
CA TYR A 181 -4.87 3.98 -7.58
C TYR A 181 -4.32 4.47 -6.24
N ASP A 182 -4.99 4.15 -5.13
CA ASP A 182 -4.48 4.45 -3.79
C ASP A 182 -3.13 3.73 -3.56
N GLN A 183 -3.02 2.47 -4.00
CA GLN A 183 -1.79 1.68 -3.92
C GLN A 183 -0.68 2.27 -4.81
N ILE A 184 -0.99 2.69 -6.03
CA ILE A 184 -0.03 3.37 -6.92
C ILE A 184 0.47 4.65 -6.27
N LEU A 185 -0.42 5.44 -5.67
CA LEU A 185 -0.05 6.71 -5.05
C LEU A 185 0.81 6.50 -3.79
N ALA A 186 0.51 5.48 -2.98
CA ALA A 186 1.38 5.08 -1.88
C ALA A 186 2.77 4.64 -2.38
N LEU A 187 2.85 3.87 -3.47
CA LEU A 187 4.13 3.47 -4.07
C LEU A 187 4.92 4.64 -4.64
N ARG A 188 4.26 5.65 -5.22
CA ARG A 188 4.89 6.90 -5.66
C ARG A 188 5.47 7.64 -4.46
N TRP A 189 4.71 7.79 -3.38
CA TRP A 189 5.20 8.38 -2.15
C TRP A 189 6.45 7.63 -1.63
N VAL A 190 6.42 6.30 -1.61
CA VAL A 190 7.59 5.51 -1.18
C VAL A 190 8.79 5.76 -2.08
N ASN A 191 8.60 5.73 -3.40
CA ASN A 191 9.69 5.95 -4.36
C ASN A 191 10.34 7.34 -4.18
N GLU A 192 9.53 8.36 -3.92
CA GLU A 192 9.98 9.75 -3.77
C GLU A 192 10.61 10.05 -2.40
N GLU A 193 10.13 9.41 -1.32
CA GLU A 193 10.45 9.85 0.05
C GLU A 193 11.30 8.85 0.85
N ILE A 194 11.36 7.57 0.46
CA ILE A 194 11.93 6.53 1.34
C ILE A 194 13.43 6.72 1.63
N THR A 195 14.14 7.46 0.77
CA THR A 195 15.53 7.86 1.02
C THR A 195 15.68 8.70 2.28
N ASN A 196 14.68 9.55 2.61
CA ASN A 196 14.65 10.37 3.82
C ASN A 196 14.51 9.51 5.09
N PHE A 197 14.05 8.26 4.94
CA PHE A 197 13.90 7.29 6.01
C PHE A 197 15.03 6.22 6.03
N GLY A 198 16.11 6.46 5.29
CA GLY A 198 17.28 5.57 5.19
C GLY A 198 17.10 4.42 4.20
N GLY A 199 16.12 4.51 3.30
CA GLY A 199 15.83 3.50 2.29
C GLY A 199 16.60 3.70 0.99
N ASP A 200 16.77 2.61 0.26
CA ASP A 200 17.26 2.63 -1.11
C ASP A 200 16.08 2.50 -2.09
N ALA A 201 15.71 3.62 -2.71
CA ALA A 201 14.60 3.68 -3.67
C ALA A 201 14.82 2.80 -4.91
N SER A 202 16.08 2.39 -5.20
CA SER A 202 16.39 1.43 -6.26
C SER A 202 16.24 -0.05 -5.85
N ARG A 203 15.89 -0.32 -4.58
CA ARG A 203 15.77 -1.66 -4.00
C ARG A 203 14.45 -1.82 -3.25
N ILE A 204 13.37 -1.53 -3.95
CA ILE A 204 12.00 -1.68 -3.45
C ILE A 204 11.44 -3.04 -3.87
N THR A 205 11.06 -3.84 -2.88
CA THR A 205 10.35 -5.12 -3.04
C THR A 205 8.89 -4.95 -2.65
N LEU A 206 7.98 -5.16 -3.58
CA LEU A 206 6.55 -5.15 -3.33
C LEU A 206 6.09 -6.55 -2.87
N PHE A 207 5.37 -6.66 -1.76
CA PHE A 207 4.89 -7.95 -1.31
C PHE A 207 3.49 -7.90 -0.71
N GLY A 208 2.78 -9.02 -0.78
CA GLY A 208 1.41 -9.10 -0.29
C GLY A 208 0.94 -10.53 -0.09
N GLN A 209 -0.18 -10.67 0.62
CA GLN A 209 -0.84 -11.94 0.89
C GLN A 209 -2.30 -11.91 0.45
N SER A 210 -2.80 -13.02 -0.12
CA SER A 210 -4.16 -13.12 -0.64
C SER A 210 -4.47 -12.01 -1.66
N THR A 211 -5.46 -11.16 -1.43
CA THR A 211 -5.77 -10.02 -2.31
C THR A 211 -4.66 -8.99 -2.36
N GLY A 212 -3.82 -8.90 -1.33
CA GLY A 212 -2.58 -8.12 -1.39
C GLY A 212 -1.60 -8.69 -2.42
N ALA A 213 -1.51 -10.02 -2.55
CA ALA A 213 -0.71 -10.68 -3.58
C ALA A 213 -1.33 -10.53 -4.99
N ALA A 214 -2.66 -10.52 -5.09
CA ALA A 214 -3.36 -10.16 -6.32
C ALA A 214 -3.05 -8.70 -6.73
N SER A 215 -3.06 -7.78 -5.77
CA SER A 215 -2.62 -6.39 -5.94
C SER A 215 -1.17 -6.28 -6.42
N VAL A 216 -0.23 -7.02 -5.81
CA VAL A 216 1.17 -7.08 -6.28
C VAL A 216 1.24 -7.50 -7.75
N SER A 217 0.50 -8.56 -8.11
CA SER A 217 0.40 -9.05 -9.50
C SER A 217 -0.19 -8.01 -10.45
N ASN A 218 -1.24 -7.33 -10.03
CA ASN A 218 -1.91 -6.30 -10.81
C ASN A 218 -0.96 -5.12 -11.05
N LEU A 219 -0.28 -4.66 -10.00
CA LEU A 219 0.67 -3.56 -10.08
C LEU A 219 1.89 -3.91 -10.94
N SER A 220 2.36 -5.16 -10.95
CA SER A 220 3.46 -5.56 -11.85
C SER A 220 3.09 -5.52 -13.33
N LEU A 221 1.79 -5.58 -13.64
CA LEU A 221 1.27 -5.49 -15.01
C LEU A 221 0.88 -4.05 -15.41
N SER A 222 0.71 -3.15 -14.44
CA SER A 222 0.26 -1.78 -14.71
C SER A 222 1.42 -0.89 -15.17
N PRO A 223 1.30 -0.17 -16.29
CA PRO A 223 2.31 0.81 -16.70
C PRO A 223 2.38 2.00 -15.72
N LEU A 224 1.31 2.31 -15.01
CA LEU A 224 1.28 3.36 -13.99
C LEU A 224 2.17 3.08 -12.78
N ALA A 225 2.50 1.80 -12.55
CA ALA A 225 3.38 1.37 -11.47
C ALA A 225 4.81 1.02 -11.96
N ARG A 226 5.08 1.16 -13.26
CA ARG A 226 6.39 0.88 -13.84
C ARG A 226 7.47 1.75 -13.19
N GLY A 227 8.55 1.10 -12.73
CA GLY A 227 9.69 1.77 -12.08
C GLY A 227 9.46 2.13 -10.60
N LEU A 228 8.27 1.90 -10.03
CA LEU A 228 8.03 2.18 -8.61
C LEU A 228 8.58 1.09 -7.68
N PHE A 229 8.80 -0.13 -8.19
CA PHE A 229 9.41 -1.25 -7.48
C PHE A 229 10.21 -2.15 -8.41
N HIS A 230 11.04 -3.02 -7.84
CA HIS A 230 12.10 -3.75 -8.53
C HIS A 230 12.01 -5.27 -8.34
N GLN A 231 11.37 -5.70 -7.25
CA GLN A 231 11.19 -7.11 -6.92
C GLN A 231 9.77 -7.32 -6.39
N LEU A 232 9.26 -8.55 -6.49
CA LEU A 232 7.94 -8.89 -5.97
C LEU A 232 7.93 -10.19 -5.17
N ILE A 233 7.04 -10.28 -4.18
CA ILE A 233 6.74 -11.53 -3.44
C ILE A 233 5.23 -11.67 -3.36
N GLN A 234 4.70 -12.76 -3.92
CA GLN A 234 3.27 -13.05 -3.93
C GLN A 234 3.00 -14.28 -3.07
N THR A 235 2.19 -14.12 -2.01
CA THR A 235 1.82 -15.22 -1.13
C THR A 235 0.33 -15.54 -1.25
N SER A 236 0.02 -16.71 -1.79
CA SER A 236 -1.35 -17.24 -1.91
C SER A 236 -2.34 -16.29 -2.62
N GLY A 237 -1.91 -15.64 -3.72
CA GLY A 237 -2.79 -14.86 -4.59
C GLY A 237 -2.07 -14.33 -5.83
N SER A 238 -2.83 -14.04 -6.89
CA SER A 238 -2.34 -13.51 -8.17
C SER A 238 -3.45 -12.74 -8.90
N ALA A 239 -3.12 -12.04 -9.99
CA ALA A 239 -4.12 -11.36 -10.83
C ALA A 239 -5.13 -12.33 -11.48
N MET A 240 -4.79 -13.62 -11.55
CA MET A 240 -5.70 -14.68 -12.03
C MET A 240 -6.67 -15.18 -10.96
N LEU A 241 -6.43 -14.85 -9.69
CA LEU A 241 -7.25 -15.35 -8.60
C LEU A 241 -8.68 -14.79 -8.77
N SER A 242 -9.61 -15.69 -9.12
CA SER A 242 -11.03 -15.37 -9.19
C SER A 242 -11.58 -15.24 -7.78
N LEU A 243 -11.62 -14.01 -7.28
CA LEU A 243 -12.38 -13.65 -6.08
C LEU A 243 -13.78 -13.33 -6.57
N GLU A 244 -14.73 -14.25 -6.40
CA GLU A 244 -16.15 -14.15 -6.81
C GLU A 244 -16.47 -12.97 -7.74
N VAL A 245 -16.11 -13.11 -9.02
CA VAL A 245 -16.41 -12.10 -10.02
C VAL A 245 -17.89 -12.24 -10.36
N ILE A 246 -18.62 -11.12 -10.43
CA ILE A 246 -19.88 -11.07 -11.19
C ILE A 246 -19.53 -11.62 -12.57
N GLN A 247 -20.13 -12.74 -12.98
CA GLN A 247 -19.85 -13.35 -14.29
C GLN A 247 -20.15 -12.31 -15.39
N ASP A 248 -19.11 -11.71 -15.96
CA ASP A 248 -19.22 -11.04 -17.25
C ASP A 248 -19.29 -12.14 -18.33
N PRO A 249 -20.35 -12.18 -19.15
CA PRO A 249 -20.47 -13.11 -20.28
C PRO A 249 -19.29 -13.07 -21.27
N ARG A 250 -18.45 -12.02 -21.20
CA ARG A 250 -17.28 -11.80 -22.08
C ARG A 250 -15.95 -12.29 -21.51
N GLY A 251 -15.94 -12.84 -20.29
CA GLY A 251 -14.71 -13.32 -19.63
C GLY A 251 -13.96 -12.24 -18.84
N SER A 252 -13.06 -12.67 -17.95
CA SER A 252 -12.19 -11.78 -17.19
C SER A 252 -10.91 -11.50 -17.96
N ILE A 253 -10.66 -10.25 -18.35
CA ILE A 253 -9.45 -9.88 -19.09
C ILE A 253 -8.15 -10.23 -18.37
N SER A 254 -8.16 -10.21 -17.03
CA SER A 254 -7.01 -10.59 -16.22
C SER A 254 -6.69 -12.08 -16.40
N GLN A 255 -7.71 -12.92 -16.60
CA GLN A 255 -7.53 -14.33 -16.96
C GLN A 255 -7.02 -14.48 -18.38
N ASP A 256 -7.50 -13.67 -19.33
CA ASP A 256 -7.03 -13.74 -20.72
C ASP A 256 -5.59 -13.26 -20.89
N ARG A 257 -5.18 -12.18 -20.21
CA ARG A 257 -3.78 -11.72 -20.18
C ARG A 257 -2.85 -12.74 -19.53
N ALA A 258 -3.31 -13.40 -18.46
CA ALA A 258 -2.49 -14.41 -17.80
C ALA A 258 -2.43 -15.74 -18.57
N ARG A 259 -3.42 -16.05 -19.42
CA ARG A 259 -3.32 -17.14 -20.40
C ARG A 259 -2.31 -16.85 -21.50
N GLN A 260 -2.06 -15.58 -21.80
CA GLN A 260 -1.07 -15.16 -22.81
C GLN A 260 0.37 -15.26 -22.30
N THR A 261 0.59 -15.37 -20.99
CA THR A 261 1.91 -15.66 -20.41
C THR A 261 2.14 -17.17 -20.35
N ASP A 262 2.54 -17.79 -21.46
CA ASP A 262 2.83 -19.23 -21.52
C ASP A 262 4.19 -19.57 -20.90
N GLY A 263 4.29 -19.42 -19.56
CA GLY A 263 5.23 -20.07 -18.62
C GLY A 263 6.75 -20.11 -18.87
N LYS A 264 7.23 -19.72 -20.05
CA LYS A 264 8.59 -19.96 -20.55
C LYS A 264 9.31 -18.69 -20.99
N ASP A 265 8.58 -17.60 -21.21
CA ASP A 265 9.16 -16.30 -21.57
C ASP A 265 8.56 -15.17 -20.74
N TRP A 266 9.25 -14.82 -19.66
CA TRP A 266 9.00 -13.58 -18.90
C TRP A 266 9.39 -12.32 -19.69
N ASN A 267 10.06 -12.48 -20.85
CA ASN A 267 10.54 -11.39 -21.69
C ASN A 267 9.59 -10.99 -22.83
N ALA A 268 8.53 -11.75 -23.11
CA ALA A 268 7.68 -11.52 -24.29
C ALA A 268 6.57 -10.46 -24.10
N ALA A 269 6.49 -9.81 -22.93
CA ALA A 269 5.52 -8.73 -22.69
C ALA A 269 6.00 -7.35 -23.19
N ILE A 270 7.13 -7.30 -23.90
CA ILE A 270 7.68 -6.07 -24.48
C ILE A 270 7.85 -6.29 -25.99
N ASP A 271 7.04 -5.57 -26.76
CA ASP A 271 6.99 -5.47 -28.22
C ASP A 271 6.44 -6.65 -29.04
N GLY A 272 5.32 -6.41 -29.75
CA GLY A 272 5.13 -7.01 -31.08
C GLY A 272 3.78 -7.60 -31.52
N ALA A 273 2.67 -7.53 -30.79
CA ALA A 273 1.42 -8.19 -31.23
C ALA A 273 0.16 -7.30 -31.08
N LEU A 274 0.12 -6.20 -31.83
CA LEU A 274 -1.05 -5.31 -31.94
C LEU A 274 -2.08 -5.91 -32.91
N LEU A 275 -3.30 -6.11 -32.40
CA LEU A 275 -4.49 -6.73 -32.99
C LEU A 275 -4.92 -6.08 -34.33
N PRO A 276 -5.18 -6.85 -35.42
CA PRO A 276 -5.56 -6.26 -36.71
C PRO A 276 -7.04 -5.85 -36.86
N ASP A 277 -7.98 -6.38 -36.06
CA ASP A 277 -9.41 -6.12 -36.29
C ASP A 277 -10.24 -5.97 -35.01
N TYR A 278 -10.22 -4.77 -34.42
CA TYR A 278 -11.22 -4.35 -33.41
C TYR A 278 -12.18 -3.31 -34.02
N PRO A 279 -13.51 -3.49 -33.91
CA PRO A 279 -14.47 -2.61 -34.57
C PRO A 279 -14.51 -1.20 -33.95
N LYS A 280 -13.93 -0.24 -34.68
CA LYS A 280 -13.68 1.17 -34.31
C LYS A 280 -14.88 1.95 -33.76
N LYS A 281 -16.13 1.54 -34.03
CA LYS A 281 -17.32 2.35 -33.71
C LYS A 281 -17.75 2.37 -32.23
N LEU A 282 -17.23 1.48 -31.38
CA LEU A 282 -17.61 1.43 -29.95
C LEU A 282 -16.61 2.13 -29.02
N ALA A 283 -15.42 2.48 -29.52
CA ALA A 283 -14.36 3.14 -28.75
C ALA A 283 -14.51 4.67 -28.68
N GLU A 284 -15.29 5.28 -29.58
CA GLU A 284 -15.30 6.75 -29.78
C GLU A 284 -16.15 7.52 -28.75
N THR A 285 -16.96 6.85 -27.91
CA THR A 285 -17.93 7.52 -27.03
C THR A 285 -17.77 7.22 -25.54
N ARG A 286 -16.68 6.58 -25.10
CA ARG A 286 -16.45 6.26 -23.68
C ARG A 286 -15.38 7.16 -23.04
N PRO A 287 -15.62 7.63 -21.81
CA PRO A 287 -14.58 8.25 -21.00
C PRO A 287 -13.59 7.19 -20.47
N ARG A 288 -12.29 7.47 -20.60
CA ARG A 288 -11.19 6.52 -20.36
C ARG A 288 -10.88 6.38 -18.87
N TYR A 289 -11.27 5.27 -18.24
CA TYR A 289 -10.78 4.90 -16.90
C TYR A 289 -10.39 3.42 -16.83
N PRO A 290 -9.15 3.08 -16.44
CA PRO A 290 -8.70 1.70 -16.39
C PRO A 290 -9.34 0.97 -15.21
N VAL A 291 -10.04 -0.11 -15.50
CA VAL A 291 -10.44 -1.12 -14.53
C VAL A 291 -9.25 -2.10 -14.42
N MET A 292 -8.94 -2.57 -13.22
CA MET A 292 -7.90 -3.54 -12.89
C MET A 292 -8.53 -4.78 -12.25
N ILE A 293 -9.84 -4.74 -11.95
CA ILE A 293 -10.73 -5.88 -11.69
C ILE A 293 -11.69 -6.10 -12.89
N GLY A 294 -11.30 -5.62 -14.08
CA GLY A 294 -12.05 -5.61 -15.33
C GLY A 294 -11.23 -4.93 -16.41
N ASP A 295 -11.77 -4.80 -17.62
CA ASP A 295 -11.09 -4.42 -18.87
C ASP A 295 -9.86 -3.47 -18.79
N MET A 296 -8.67 -4.00 -19.09
CA MET A 296 -7.43 -3.26 -19.40
C MET A 296 -7.18 -3.30 -20.92
N LEU A 297 -8.04 -2.67 -21.74
CA LEU A 297 -7.77 -2.49 -23.18
C LEU A 297 -7.70 -1.04 -23.66
N GLU A 298 -7.91 -0.03 -22.82
CA GLU A 298 -7.88 1.38 -23.26
C GLU A 298 -6.67 2.19 -22.75
N GLU A 299 -5.52 1.53 -22.53
CA GLU A 299 -4.28 2.24 -22.15
C GLU A 299 -3.34 2.49 -23.34
N PHE A 300 -3.66 2.01 -24.55
CA PHE A 300 -2.74 2.05 -25.70
C PHE A 300 -3.37 2.41 -27.06
N ALA A 301 -4.28 3.39 -27.09
CA ALA A 301 -4.68 4.08 -28.32
C ALA A 301 -4.69 5.61 -28.17
#